data_AF-J8Q3U0-F1
#
_entry.id   AF-J8Q3U0-F1
#
_cell.length_a   1.000
_cell.length_b   1.000
_cell.length_c   1.000
_cell.angle_alpha   90.00
_cell.angle_beta   90.00
_cell.angle_gamma   90.00
#
_symmetry.space_group_name_H-M   'P 1'
#
loop_
_entity.id
_entity.type
_entity.pdbx_description
1 polymer ?
#
loop_
_entity_poly.entity_id
_entity_poly.type
_entity_poly.pdbx_seq_one_letter_code
_entity_poly.pdbx_strand_id
1 'polypeptide(L)'
;MSFNAFASSLSKKLQELSTSVSEKTQELPSLAQSTQRMVQERLGQVTDISQLPREYTELEDKVDTIKLIYNHFLGVTAIYENGSYDYPKYINESVNEFSRSVASKLTELTHATSASEAQNILVAPGPIKEPKTLNYALSKVALNSSECLNKMFPSEEQPLASALLQFSDVQAKIAQARIQQDTLIQTKFNKNLRERLSLEVGKADKCRKDVHSMRLRYDVARSNLANNKKPEKEASLRVQMETLEDQFAQVTEDATVCLQEVISHVNFSDDLKELAKAQAEYFETSAGLMKEFLSNSFAQEPEPKPQAEEVEEKPQTAISMNDEDDA
;
A
#
# COMPACT_ATOMS: atom_id res chain seq x y z
N MET A 1 1.38 52.80 -7.63
CA MET A 1 0.78 52.87 -6.29
C MET A 1 0.46 51.47 -5.73
N SER A 2 1.46 50.60 -5.49
CA SER A 2 1.20 49.18 -5.10
C SER A 2 1.99 48.73 -3.85
N PHE A 3 3.20 49.27 -3.62
CA PHE A 3 4.00 48.93 -2.44
C PHE A 3 3.44 49.48 -1.11
N ASN A 4 2.85 50.68 -1.11
CA ASN A 4 2.27 51.25 0.11
C ASN A 4 1.01 50.51 0.59
N ALA A 5 0.27 49.85 -0.33
CA ALA A 5 -0.88 49.03 0.02
C ALA A 5 -0.47 47.68 0.63
N PHE A 6 0.66 47.12 0.16
CA PHE A 6 1.23 45.91 0.74
C PHE A 6 1.83 46.15 2.14
N ALA A 7 2.60 47.23 2.30
CA ALA A 7 3.18 47.57 3.61
C ALA A 7 2.10 47.87 4.66
N SER A 8 1.04 48.58 4.27
CA SER A 8 -0.08 48.90 5.16
C SER A 8 -0.95 47.69 5.49
N SER A 9 -1.14 46.74 4.55
CA SER A 9 -1.86 45.50 4.85
C SER A 9 -1.04 44.53 5.72
N LEU A 10 0.28 44.49 5.56
CA LEU A 10 1.18 43.74 6.43
C LEU A 10 1.22 44.33 7.83
N SER A 11 1.34 45.65 7.96
CA SER A 11 1.33 46.32 9.27
C SER A 11 0.00 46.13 9.98
N LYS A 12 -1.12 46.21 9.25
CA LYS A 12 -2.46 46.01 9.81
C LYS A 12 -2.67 44.57 10.27
N LYS A 13 -2.21 43.57 9.50
CA LYS A 13 -2.22 42.16 9.92
C LYS A 13 -1.29 41.88 11.10
N LEU A 14 -0.13 42.54 11.17
CA LEU A 14 0.81 42.40 12.28
C LEU A 14 0.28 43.06 13.55
N GLN A 15 -0.47 44.15 13.40
CA GLN A 15 -1.12 44.86 14.50
C GLN A 15 -2.36 44.10 15.00
N GLU A 16 -3.14 43.49 14.10
CA GLU A 16 -4.23 42.57 14.43
C GLU A 16 -3.69 41.32 15.15
N LEU A 17 -2.59 40.72 14.67
CA LEU A 17 -1.87 39.64 15.36
C LEU A 17 -1.36 40.08 16.73
N SER A 18 -0.80 41.29 16.85
CA SER A 18 -0.33 41.85 18.13
C SER A 18 -1.46 42.02 19.13
N THR A 19 -2.64 42.50 18.69
CA THR A 19 -3.80 42.68 19.57
C THR A 19 -4.41 41.36 19.99
N SER A 20 -4.50 40.37 19.08
CA SER A 20 -4.98 39.02 19.40
C SER A 20 -4.00 38.21 20.25
N VAL A 21 -2.70 38.50 20.18
CA VAL A 21 -1.68 37.90 21.06
C VAL A 21 -1.79 38.48 22.48
N SER A 22 -2.10 39.78 22.63
CA SER A 22 -2.23 40.44 23.94
C SER A 22 -3.33 39.83 24.82
N GLU A 23 -4.47 39.45 24.22
CA GLU A 23 -5.57 38.76 24.94
C GLU A 23 -5.27 37.29 25.25
N LYS A 24 -4.36 36.65 24.50
CA LYS A 24 -3.94 35.24 24.70
C LYS A 24 -2.68 35.08 25.56
N THR A 25 -2.16 36.17 26.12
CA THR A 25 -0.85 36.20 26.83
C THR A 25 -0.89 35.56 28.23
N GLN A 26 -2.06 35.29 28.80
CA GLN A 26 -2.15 34.56 30.08
C GLN A 26 -1.82 33.05 29.96
N GLU A 27 -1.92 32.46 28.76
CA GLU A 27 -1.59 31.03 28.51
C GLU A 27 -0.18 30.81 27.90
N LEU A 28 0.50 31.87 27.47
CA LEU A 28 1.86 31.78 26.91
C LEU A 28 2.96 31.36 27.91
N PRO A 29 2.96 31.75 29.21
CA PRO A 29 4.03 31.34 30.12
C PRO A 29 4.03 29.83 30.39
N SER A 30 2.87 29.16 30.39
CA SER A 30 2.77 27.73 30.66
C SER A 30 3.27 26.87 29.48
N LEU A 31 3.03 27.29 28.23
CA LEU A 31 3.54 26.62 27.03
C LEU A 31 5.07 26.72 26.94
N ALA A 32 5.63 27.91 27.13
CA ALA A 32 7.09 28.09 27.09
C ALA A 32 7.82 27.29 28.19
N GLN A 33 7.27 27.26 29.41
CA GLN A 33 7.80 26.47 30.51
C GLN A 33 7.69 24.97 30.27
N SER A 34 6.56 24.51 29.71
CA SER A 34 6.37 23.10 29.33
C SER A 34 7.39 22.68 28.26
N THR A 35 7.57 23.48 27.21
CA THR A 35 8.59 23.21 26.17
C THR A 35 10.01 23.18 26.75
N GLN A 36 10.35 24.10 27.65
CA GLN A 36 11.65 24.10 28.32
C GLN A 36 11.86 22.83 29.16
N ARG A 37 10.85 22.40 29.92
CA ARG A 37 10.89 21.19 30.74
C ARG A 37 11.05 19.94 29.87
N MET A 38 10.34 19.85 28.74
CA MET A 38 10.48 18.77 27.77
C MET A 38 11.93 18.67 27.23
N VAL A 39 12.57 19.79 26.92
CA VAL A 39 13.98 19.81 26.47
C VAL A 39 14.92 19.37 27.59
N GLN A 40 14.69 19.81 28.83
CA GLN A 40 15.52 19.43 29.98
C GLN A 40 15.41 17.94 30.30
N GLU A 41 14.22 17.35 30.19
CA GLU A 41 14.02 15.90 30.34
C GLU A 41 14.74 15.11 29.25
N ARG A 42 14.64 15.54 27.98
CA ARG A 42 15.33 14.90 26.85
C ARG A 42 16.86 14.95 26.98
N LEU A 43 17.39 15.98 27.64
CA LEU A 43 18.81 16.15 27.93
C LEU A 43 19.26 15.47 29.23
N GLY A 44 18.36 14.80 29.95
CA GLY A 44 18.66 14.10 31.21
C GLY A 44 18.97 15.02 32.39
N GLN A 45 18.58 16.30 32.31
CA GLN A 45 18.85 17.30 33.35
C GLN A 45 17.81 17.28 34.49
N VAL A 46 16.74 16.48 34.35
CA VAL A 46 15.62 16.37 35.31
C VAL A 46 15.47 14.92 35.74
N THR A 47 15.53 14.66 37.04
CA THR A 47 15.36 13.32 37.64
C THR A 47 13.99 13.10 38.28
N ASP A 48 13.23 14.17 38.50
CA ASP A 48 11.91 14.14 39.13
C ASP A 48 10.81 14.22 38.04
N ILE A 49 10.68 13.13 37.27
CA ILE A 49 9.66 12.96 36.24
C ILE A 49 8.54 12.10 36.82
N SER A 50 7.30 12.57 36.71
CA SER A 50 6.15 11.78 37.17
C SER A 50 6.04 10.48 36.38
N GLN A 51 5.89 9.38 37.11
CA GLN A 51 5.74 8.05 36.53
C GLN A 51 4.30 7.81 36.10
N LEU A 52 4.12 7.07 35.01
CA LEU A 52 2.82 6.63 34.54
C LEU A 52 2.47 5.26 35.16
N PRO A 53 1.19 4.96 35.39
CA PRO A 53 0.77 3.64 35.84
C PRO A 53 1.25 2.55 34.90
N ARG A 54 1.71 1.43 35.46
CA ARG A 54 2.21 0.29 34.66
C ARG A 54 1.15 -0.23 33.68
N GLU A 55 -0.09 -0.35 34.14
CA GLU A 55 -1.22 -0.79 33.31
C GLU A 55 -1.42 0.11 32.09
N TYR A 56 -1.27 1.43 32.26
CA TYR A 56 -1.32 2.39 31.16
C TYR A 56 -0.18 2.16 30.16
N THR A 57 1.06 2.03 30.63
CA THR A 57 2.22 1.82 29.74
C THR A 57 2.15 0.50 28.97
N GLU A 58 1.62 -0.57 29.59
CA GLU A 58 1.42 -1.85 28.92
C GLU A 58 0.35 -1.76 27.81
N LEU A 59 -0.65 -0.88 27.96
CA LEU A 59 -1.63 -0.61 26.91
C LEU A 59 -1.03 0.22 25.77
N GLU A 60 -0.17 1.20 26.08
CA GLU A 60 0.56 1.95 25.05
C GLU A 60 1.40 1.02 24.17
N ASP A 61 2.17 0.11 24.79
CA ASP A 61 3.00 -0.86 24.07
C ASP A 61 2.18 -1.77 23.15
N LYS A 62 0.99 -2.19 23.61
CA LYS A 62 0.06 -2.99 22.79
C LYS A 62 -0.45 -2.20 21.58
N VAL A 63 -0.88 -0.95 21.78
CA VAL A 63 -1.35 -0.10 20.67
C VAL A 63 -0.21 0.21 19.69
N ASP A 64 1.00 0.47 20.18
CA ASP A 64 2.17 0.69 19.33
C ASP A 64 2.54 -0.56 18.53
N THR A 65 2.40 -1.75 19.13
CA THR A 65 2.58 -3.02 18.44
C THR A 65 1.54 -3.21 17.33
N ILE A 66 0.26 -2.91 17.59
CA ILE A 66 -0.82 -2.95 16.58
C ILE A 66 -0.50 -2.01 15.42
N LYS A 67 -0.12 -0.76 15.74
CA LYS A 67 0.27 0.25 14.75
C LYS A 67 1.45 -0.24 13.90
N LEU A 68 2.45 -0.85 14.52
CA LEU A 68 3.62 -1.38 13.83
C LEU A 68 3.24 -2.51 12.86
N ILE A 69 2.42 -3.47 13.31
CA ILE A 69 1.93 -4.58 12.48
C ILE A 69 1.20 -4.04 11.25
N TYR A 70 0.25 -3.12 11.43
CA TYR A 70 -0.51 -2.55 10.31
C TYR A 70 0.40 -1.83 9.31
N ASN A 71 1.37 -1.04 9.78
CA ASN A 71 2.31 -0.36 8.90
C ASN A 71 3.25 -1.33 8.16
N HIS A 72 3.72 -2.39 8.81
CA HIS A 72 4.55 -3.41 8.16
C HIS A 72 3.81 -4.09 7.01
N PHE A 73 2.56 -4.49 7.22
CA PHE A 73 1.75 -5.10 6.17
C PHE A 73 1.48 -4.11 5.04
N LEU A 74 1.03 -2.89 5.35
CA LEU A 74 0.78 -1.86 4.34
C LEU A 74 2.04 -1.48 3.54
N GLY A 75 3.22 -1.52 4.15
CA GLY A 75 4.48 -1.27 3.47
C GLY A 75 4.75 -2.24 2.32
N VAL A 76 4.23 -3.47 2.40
CA VAL A 76 4.34 -4.48 1.35
C VAL A 76 3.08 -4.47 0.47
N THR A 77 1.89 -4.51 1.07
CA THR A 77 0.64 -4.69 0.33
C THR A 77 0.18 -3.46 -0.43
N ALA A 78 0.77 -2.28 -0.20
CA ALA A 78 0.57 -1.11 -1.06
C ALA A 78 1.00 -1.37 -2.52
N ILE A 79 1.85 -2.37 -2.78
CA ILE A 79 2.24 -2.76 -4.14
C ILE A 79 1.04 -3.14 -5.01
N TYR A 80 0.00 -3.73 -4.42
CA TYR A 80 -1.24 -4.15 -5.09
C TYR A 80 -2.08 -2.97 -5.61
N GLU A 81 -1.72 -1.74 -5.25
CA GLU A 81 -2.39 -0.52 -5.72
C GLU A 81 -1.76 0.03 -7.00
N ASN A 82 -0.54 -0.41 -7.30
CA ASN A 82 0.14 -0.09 -8.55
C ASN A 82 -0.09 -1.22 -9.54
N GLY A 83 -1.08 -1.11 -10.44
CA GLY A 83 -1.40 -2.16 -11.41
C GLY A 83 -0.32 -2.54 -12.44
N SER A 84 0.90 -1.99 -12.35
CA SER A 84 2.07 -2.36 -13.17
C SER A 84 3.20 -3.05 -12.41
N TYR A 85 2.97 -3.41 -11.14
CA TYR A 85 4.03 -3.93 -10.27
C TYR A 85 4.64 -5.26 -10.70
N ASP A 86 3.86 -6.12 -11.35
CA ASP A 86 4.30 -7.41 -11.88
C ASP A 86 4.91 -7.29 -13.29
N TYR A 87 4.73 -6.13 -13.94
CA TYR A 87 5.34 -5.79 -15.22
C TYR A 87 5.80 -4.32 -15.28
N PRO A 88 6.93 -3.98 -14.64
CA PRO A 88 7.39 -2.60 -14.51
C PRO A 88 7.90 -1.97 -15.82
N LYS A 89 8.02 -2.74 -16.90
CA LYS A 89 8.52 -2.22 -18.20
C LYS A 89 7.54 -1.24 -18.88
N TYR A 90 6.25 -1.25 -18.53
CA TYR A 90 5.20 -0.40 -19.15
C TYR A 90 5.00 1.01 -18.56
N ILE A 91 5.84 1.44 -17.62
CA ILE A 91 5.73 2.82 -17.06
C ILE A 91 6.02 3.86 -18.17
N ASN A 92 6.83 3.54 -19.18
CA ASN A 92 7.15 4.44 -20.28
C ASN A 92 6.07 4.50 -21.39
N GLU A 93 5.35 3.41 -21.66
CA GLU A 93 4.27 3.40 -22.67
C GLU A 93 3.04 4.18 -22.22
N SER A 94 2.82 4.26 -20.90
CA SER A 94 1.72 5.02 -20.27
C SER A 94 1.70 6.51 -20.66
N VAL A 95 2.86 7.12 -20.93
CA VAL A 95 2.97 8.53 -21.32
C VAL A 95 2.59 8.73 -22.80
N ASN A 96 2.91 7.73 -23.63
CA ASN A 96 2.55 7.72 -25.06
C ASN A 96 1.05 7.43 -25.26
N GLU A 97 0.45 6.56 -24.43
CA GLU A 97 -1.00 6.33 -24.47
C GLU A 97 -1.81 7.49 -23.88
N PHE A 98 -1.35 8.10 -22.79
CA PHE A 98 -1.99 9.29 -22.23
C PHE A 98 -1.97 10.45 -23.22
N SER A 99 -0.83 10.72 -23.88
CA SER A 99 -0.74 11.77 -24.90
C SER A 99 -1.62 11.47 -26.12
N ARG A 100 -1.72 10.20 -26.56
CA ARG A 100 -2.65 9.81 -27.63
C ARG A 100 -4.12 9.94 -27.24
N SER A 101 -4.49 9.56 -26.02
CA SER A 101 -5.87 9.70 -25.51
C SER A 101 -6.28 11.17 -25.30
N VAL A 102 -5.36 12.02 -24.84
CA VAL A 102 -5.61 13.45 -24.69
C VAL A 102 -5.66 14.12 -26.07
N ALA A 103 -4.79 13.72 -27.00
CA ALA A 103 -4.82 14.19 -28.38
C ALA A 103 -6.12 13.77 -29.10
N SER A 104 -6.63 12.55 -28.89
CA SER A 104 -7.89 12.09 -29.49
C SER A 104 -9.09 12.84 -28.92
N LYS A 105 -9.17 13.01 -27.59
CA LYS A 105 -10.25 13.81 -26.96
C LYS A 105 -10.19 15.28 -27.37
N LEU A 106 -9.00 15.87 -27.50
CA LEU A 106 -8.85 17.24 -27.97
C LEU A 106 -9.27 17.38 -29.44
N THR A 107 -8.92 16.39 -30.27
CA THR A 107 -9.34 16.34 -31.69
C THR A 107 -10.86 16.18 -31.80
N GLU A 108 -11.48 15.30 -31.03
CA GLU A 108 -12.94 15.13 -30.97
C GLU A 108 -13.65 16.40 -30.47
N LEU A 109 -13.08 17.09 -29.47
CA LEU A 109 -13.59 18.39 -29.00
C LEU A 109 -13.47 19.50 -30.05
N THR A 110 -12.43 19.49 -30.90
CA THR A 110 -12.32 20.44 -32.03
C THR A 110 -13.32 20.18 -33.15
N HIS A 111 -13.90 18.98 -33.20
CA HIS A 111 -14.96 18.61 -34.14
C HIS A 111 -16.37 18.75 -33.56
N ALA A 112 -16.51 19.01 -32.26
CA ALA A 112 -17.80 19.20 -31.63
C ALA A 112 -18.47 20.50 -32.12
N THR A 113 -19.67 20.39 -32.66
CA THR A 113 -20.42 21.53 -33.24
C THR A 113 -21.43 22.13 -32.26
N SER A 114 -21.59 21.51 -31.08
CA SER A 114 -22.50 21.99 -30.03
C SER A 114 -21.97 21.73 -28.61
N ALA A 115 -22.42 22.53 -27.65
CA ALA A 115 -22.06 22.38 -26.24
C ALA A 115 -22.50 21.03 -25.64
N SER A 116 -23.60 20.45 -26.16
CA SER A 116 -24.10 19.13 -25.76
C SER A 116 -23.17 18.01 -26.25
N GLU A 117 -22.64 18.13 -27.46
CA GLU A 117 -21.69 17.18 -28.05
C GLU A 117 -20.34 17.22 -27.33
N ALA A 118 -19.84 18.42 -26.99
CA ALA A 118 -18.64 18.58 -26.17
C ALA A 118 -18.80 17.97 -24.77
N GLN A 119 -19.97 18.15 -24.13
CA GLN A 119 -20.26 17.54 -22.83
C GLN A 119 -20.29 16.00 -22.91
N ASN A 120 -20.85 15.43 -23.99
CA ASN A 120 -20.86 13.99 -24.21
C ASN A 120 -19.44 13.43 -24.44
N ILE A 121 -18.56 14.14 -25.15
CA ILE A 121 -17.15 13.74 -25.36
C ILE A 121 -16.35 13.79 -24.04
N LEU A 122 -16.65 14.77 -23.16
CA LEU A 122 -16.04 14.90 -21.84
C LEU A 122 -16.49 13.82 -20.86
N VAL A 123 -17.77 13.42 -20.93
CA VAL A 123 -18.38 12.43 -20.04
C VAL A 123 -18.27 10.99 -20.59
N ALA A 124 -17.95 10.82 -21.87
CA ALA A 124 -17.69 9.52 -22.47
C ALA A 124 -16.59 8.79 -21.67
N PRO A 125 -16.83 7.52 -21.27
CA PRO A 125 -15.84 6.72 -20.56
C PRO A 125 -14.55 6.78 -21.37
N GLY A 126 -13.45 7.18 -20.72
CA GLY A 126 -12.15 7.28 -21.37
C GLY A 126 -11.76 5.95 -22.02
N PRO A 127 -10.76 5.94 -22.93
CA PRO A 127 -10.29 4.69 -23.52
C PRO A 127 -10.02 3.70 -22.40
N ILE A 128 -10.55 2.48 -22.56
CA ILE A 128 -10.40 1.39 -21.61
C ILE A 128 -8.91 1.26 -21.32
N LYS A 129 -8.50 1.64 -20.10
CA LYS A 129 -7.10 1.49 -19.68
C LYS A 129 -6.81 0.01 -19.71
N GLU A 130 -5.96 -0.39 -20.61
CA GLU A 130 -5.54 -1.77 -20.72
C GLU A 130 -4.89 -2.23 -19.40
N PRO A 131 -5.14 -3.47 -18.97
CA PRO A 131 -4.49 -4.03 -17.80
C PRO A 131 -2.97 -3.99 -17.96
N LYS A 132 -2.26 -3.38 -16.99
CA LYS A 132 -0.79 -3.28 -17.03
C LYS A 132 -0.12 -4.47 -16.35
N THR A 133 -0.73 -5.64 -16.46
CA THR A 133 -0.23 -6.87 -15.82
C THR A 133 0.66 -7.65 -16.78
N LEU A 134 1.56 -8.48 -16.24
CA LEU A 134 2.41 -9.36 -17.04
C LEU A 134 1.57 -10.32 -17.90
N ASN A 135 0.50 -10.88 -17.33
CA ASN A 135 -0.36 -11.83 -18.04
C ASN A 135 -1.07 -11.17 -19.23
N TYR A 136 -1.46 -9.89 -19.11
CA TYR A 136 -2.03 -9.17 -20.23
C TYR A 136 -1.00 -8.91 -21.34
N ALA A 137 0.24 -8.59 -20.97
CA ALA A 137 1.35 -8.47 -21.91
C ALA A 137 1.58 -9.76 -22.72
N LEU A 138 1.59 -10.91 -22.02
CA LEU A 138 1.73 -12.23 -22.63
C LEU A 138 0.57 -12.55 -23.58
N SER A 139 -0.66 -12.20 -23.19
CA SER A 139 -1.84 -12.34 -24.04
C SER A 139 -1.67 -11.59 -25.37
N LYS A 140 -1.29 -10.31 -25.32
CA LYS A 140 -1.07 -9.48 -26.51
C LYS A 140 0.00 -10.04 -27.45
N VAL A 141 1.14 -10.46 -26.91
CA VAL A 141 2.23 -11.01 -27.73
C VAL A 141 1.80 -12.31 -28.40
N ALA A 142 1.08 -13.17 -27.68
CA ALA A 142 0.58 -14.44 -28.22
C ALA A 142 -0.47 -14.22 -29.33
N LEU A 143 -1.41 -13.29 -29.14
CA LEU A 143 -2.39 -12.92 -30.17
C LEU A 143 -1.72 -12.39 -31.44
N ASN A 144 -0.81 -11.43 -31.29
CA ASN A 144 -0.07 -10.86 -32.43
C ASN A 144 0.75 -11.92 -33.17
N SER A 145 1.32 -12.89 -32.45
CA SER A 145 2.09 -13.99 -33.03
C SER A 145 1.18 -14.96 -33.81
N SER A 146 0.00 -15.28 -33.27
CA SER A 146 -1.02 -16.09 -33.96
C SER A 146 -1.48 -15.42 -35.26
N GLU A 147 -1.75 -14.12 -35.22
CA GLU A 147 -2.11 -13.36 -36.42
C GLU A 147 -0.98 -13.32 -37.46
N CYS A 148 0.27 -13.17 -37.01
CA CYS A 148 1.43 -13.16 -37.89
C CYS A 148 1.58 -14.49 -38.63
N LEU A 149 1.47 -15.61 -37.91
CA LEU A 149 1.51 -16.95 -38.50
C LEU A 149 0.37 -17.16 -39.49
N ASN A 150 -0.86 -16.78 -39.14
CA ASN A 150 -2.00 -16.88 -40.05
C ASN A 150 -1.84 -16.03 -41.32
N LYS A 151 -1.15 -14.89 -41.24
CA LYS A 151 -0.89 -14.01 -42.39
C LYS A 151 0.26 -14.53 -43.28
N MET A 152 1.34 -15.05 -42.68
CA MET A 152 2.54 -15.49 -43.41
C MET A 152 2.47 -16.96 -43.88
N PHE A 153 1.89 -17.83 -43.05
CA PHE A 153 1.86 -19.28 -43.24
C PHE A 153 0.44 -19.84 -43.02
N PRO A 154 -0.54 -19.46 -43.85
CA PRO A 154 -1.97 -19.74 -43.63
C PRO A 154 -2.36 -21.23 -43.58
N SER A 155 -1.48 -22.17 -43.93
CA SER A 155 -1.80 -23.60 -43.93
C SER A 155 -0.74 -24.50 -43.28
N GLU A 156 0.50 -24.03 -43.10
CA GLU A 156 1.60 -24.86 -42.58
C GLU A 156 1.66 -24.85 -41.05
N GLU A 157 1.33 -23.71 -40.42
CA GLU A 157 1.49 -23.49 -38.97
C GLU A 157 0.15 -23.32 -38.23
N GLN A 158 -0.93 -23.86 -38.80
CA GLN A 158 -2.28 -23.77 -38.21
C GLN A 158 -2.38 -24.29 -36.77
N PRO A 159 -1.76 -25.44 -36.41
CA PRO A 159 -1.78 -25.92 -35.02
C PRO A 159 -1.12 -24.94 -34.04
N LEU A 160 0.05 -24.37 -34.40
CA LEU A 160 0.75 -23.41 -33.56
C LEU A 160 0.00 -22.08 -33.45
N ALA A 161 -0.55 -21.58 -34.56
CA ALA A 161 -1.36 -20.38 -34.57
C ALA A 161 -2.61 -20.54 -33.68
N SER A 162 -3.25 -21.71 -33.70
CA SER A 162 -4.38 -22.04 -32.82
C SER A 162 -3.96 -22.11 -31.34
N ALA A 163 -2.85 -22.78 -31.03
CA ALA A 163 -2.33 -22.86 -29.67
C ALA A 163 -1.96 -21.48 -29.10
N LEU A 164 -1.35 -20.60 -29.90
CA LEU A 164 -1.04 -19.22 -29.51
C LEU A 164 -2.31 -18.39 -29.23
N LEU A 165 -3.37 -18.59 -30.02
CA LEU A 165 -4.66 -17.94 -29.77
C LEU A 165 -5.29 -18.42 -28.45
N GLN A 166 -5.29 -19.73 -28.19
CA GLN A 166 -5.78 -20.29 -26.94
C GLN A 166 -4.95 -19.82 -25.72
N PHE A 167 -3.63 -19.77 -25.87
CA PHE A 167 -2.74 -19.25 -24.83
C PHE A 167 -3.02 -17.77 -24.55
N SER A 168 -3.25 -16.98 -25.60
CA SER A 168 -3.65 -15.58 -25.47
C SER A 168 -4.91 -15.43 -24.62
N ASP A 169 -5.94 -16.22 -24.89
CA ASP A 169 -7.21 -16.17 -24.18
C ASP A 169 -7.05 -16.56 -22.70
N VAL A 170 -6.26 -17.61 -22.41
CA VAL A 170 -5.96 -18.03 -21.05
C VAL A 170 -5.21 -16.95 -20.29
N GLN A 171 -4.20 -16.34 -20.89
CA GLN A 171 -3.44 -15.25 -20.27
C GLN A 171 -4.30 -14.01 -20.01
N ALA A 172 -5.24 -13.67 -20.90
CA ALA A 172 -6.20 -12.58 -20.67
C ALA A 172 -7.12 -12.86 -19.46
N LYS A 173 -7.59 -14.10 -19.31
CA LYS A 173 -8.39 -14.50 -18.14
C LYS A 173 -7.59 -14.44 -16.84
N ILE A 174 -6.33 -14.90 -16.85
CA ILE A 174 -5.43 -14.80 -15.69
C ILE A 174 -5.16 -13.33 -15.34
N ALA A 175 -4.98 -12.47 -16.34
CA ALA A 175 -4.84 -11.03 -16.13
C ALA A 175 -6.06 -10.43 -15.41
N GLN A 176 -7.28 -10.82 -15.81
CA GLN A 176 -8.50 -10.36 -15.17
C GLN A 176 -8.62 -10.85 -13.72
N ALA A 177 -8.29 -12.12 -13.46
CA ALA A 177 -8.27 -12.68 -12.11
C ALA A 177 -7.26 -11.95 -11.21
N ARG A 178 -6.11 -11.55 -11.76
CA ARG A 178 -5.10 -10.75 -11.04
C ARG A 178 -5.64 -9.38 -10.65
N ILE A 179 -6.30 -8.67 -11.57
CA ILE A 179 -6.93 -7.38 -11.27
C ILE A 179 -7.98 -7.52 -10.15
N GLN A 180 -8.75 -8.60 -10.17
CA GLN A 180 -9.74 -8.89 -9.13
C GLN A 180 -9.07 -9.11 -7.77
N GLN A 181 -8.00 -9.91 -7.70
CA GLN A 181 -7.18 -10.07 -6.50
C GLN A 181 -6.68 -8.72 -5.97
N ASP A 182 -6.05 -7.93 -6.83
CA ASP A 182 -5.49 -6.63 -6.48
C ASP A 182 -6.60 -5.70 -5.90
N THR A 183 -7.77 -5.69 -6.53
CA THR A 183 -8.94 -4.91 -6.10
C THR A 183 -9.46 -5.37 -4.73
N LEU A 184 -9.55 -6.68 -4.50
CA LEU A 184 -9.98 -7.23 -3.22
C LEU A 184 -8.98 -6.87 -2.12
N ILE A 185 -7.68 -7.03 -2.36
CA ILE A 185 -6.64 -6.67 -1.39
C ILE A 185 -6.68 -5.17 -1.09
N GLN A 186 -6.81 -4.33 -2.12
CA GLN A 186 -6.91 -2.87 -1.93
C GLN A 186 -8.12 -2.49 -1.07
N THR A 187 -9.29 -3.04 -1.38
CA THR A 187 -10.56 -2.59 -0.79
C THR A 187 -10.94 -3.28 0.51
N LYS A 188 -10.51 -4.53 0.71
CA LYS A 188 -10.85 -5.36 1.88
C LYS A 188 -9.72 -5.50 2.89
N PHE A 189 -8.46 -5.25 2.49
CA PHE A 189 -7.31 -5.32 3.38
C PHE A 189 -6.69 -3.94 3.58
N ASN A 190 -6.07 -3.35 2.54
CA ASN A 190 -5.32 -2.11 2.68
C ASN A 190 -6.17 -0.94 3.19
N LYS A 191 -7.36 -0.76 2.62
CA LYS A 191 -8.28 0.30 3.01
C LYS A 191 -8.67 0.18 4.50
N ASN A 192 -9.05 -1.01 4.94
CA ASN A 192 -9.44 -1.25 6.33
C ASN A 192 -8.30 -0.93 7.31
N LEU A 193 -7.07 -1.36 7.01
CA LEU A 193 -5.91 -1.07 7.87
C LEU A 193 -5.63 0.44 7.94
N ARG A 194 -5.73 1.16 6.82
CA ARG A 194 -5.55 2.63 6.79
C ARG A 194 -6.64 3.35 7.57
N GLU A 195 -7.89 2.92 7.44
CA GLU A 195 -9.01 3.50 8.17
C GLU A 195 -8.82 3.32 9.69
N ARG A 196 -8.46 2.12 10.15
CA ARG A 196 -8.16 1.87 11.58
C ARG A 196 -6.95 2.65 12.07
N LEU A 197 -5.87 2.75 11.28
CA LEU A 197 -4.70 3.58 11.62
C LEU A 197 -5.09 5.06 11.78
N SER A 198 -5.92 5.57 10.88
CA SER A 198 -6.34 6.99 10.89
C SER A 198 -7.31 7.30 12.02
N LEU A 199 -8.29 6.42 12.26
CA LEU A 199 -9.38 6.67 13.19
C LEU A 199 -9.04 6.17 14.61
N GLU A 200 -8.84 4.86 14.77
CA GLU A 200 -8.68 4.23 16.08
C GLU A 200 -7.30 4.54 16.68
N VAL A 201 -6.23 4.26 15.93
CA VAL A 201 -4.86 4.54 16.39
C VAL A 201 -4.62 6.06 16.48
N GLY A 202 -5.19 6.84 15.57
CA GLY A 202 -5.16 8.31 15.65
C GLY A 202 -5.83 8.86 16.91
N LYS A 203 -6.94 8.26 17.37
CA LYS A 203 -7.60 8.59 18.64
C LYS A 203 -6.69 8.28 19.84
N ALA A 204 -6.10 7.08 19.86
CA ALA A 204 -5.13 6.70 20.89
C ALA A 204 -3.91 7.64 20.94
N ASP A 205 -3.33 8.00 19.79
CA ASP A 205 -2.21 8.94 19.69
C ASP A 205 -2.58 10.33 20.28
N LYS A 206 -3.84 10.75 20.13
CA LYS A 206 -4.33 12.00 20.75
C LYS A 206 -4.41 11.89 22.27
N CYS A 207 -5.05 10.85 22.79
CA CYS A 207 -5.15 10.63 24.25
C CYS A 207 -3.77 10.53 24.92
N ARG A 208 -2.81 9.85 24.29
CA ARG A 208 -1.42 9.78 24.77
C ARG A 208 -0.73 11.14 24.81
N LYS A 209 -0.93 11.97 23.78
CA LYS A 209 -0.42 13.35 23.77
C LYS A 209 -1.02 14.19 24.89
N ASP A 210 -2.31 14.02 25.18
CA ASP A 210 -2.99 14.73 26.25
C ASP A 210 -2.44 14.32 27.64
N VAL A 211 -2.24 13.01 27.87
CA VAL A 211 -1.58 12.49 29.08
C VAL A 211 -0.18 13.09 29.24
N HIS A 212 0.65 13.04 28.19
CA HIS A 212 2.02 13.56 28.25
C HIS A 212 2.05 15.07 28.51
N SER A 213 1.13 15.81 27.89
CA SER A 213 0.97 17.25 28.09
C SER A 213 0.56 17.59 29.53
N MET A 214 -0.40 16.86 30.10
CA MET A 214 -0.83 17.06 31.50
C MET A 214 0.26 16.67 32.49
N ARG A 215 0.94 15.54 32.27
CA ARG A 215 2.08 15.10 33.08
C ARG A 215 3.15 16.20 33.17
N LEU A 216 3.51 16.77 32.01
CA LEU A 216 4.50 17.85 31.92
C LEU A 216 4.04 19.12 32.67
N ARG A 217 2.76 19.50 32.57
CA ARG A 217 2.20 20.64 33.31
C ARG A 217 2.22 20.39 34.82
N TYR A 218 1.87 19.19 35.27
CA TYR A 218 1.94 18.79 36.66
C TYR A 218 3.38 18.82 37.19
N ASP A 219 4.35 18.29 36.44
CA ASP A 219 5.78 18.33 36.78
C ASP A 219 6.29 19.78 36.92
N VAL A 220 5.86 20.68 36.02
CA VAL A 220 6.18 22.12 36.11
C VAL A 220 5.55 22.75 37.36
N ALA A 221 4.29 22.44 37.67
CA ALA A 221 3.62 22.97 38.86
C ALA A 221 4.27 22.49 40.16
N ARG A 222 4.62 21.21 40.25
CA ARG A 222 5.39 20.63 41.37
C ARG A 222 6.74 21.33 41.54
N SER A 223 7.46 21.52 40.44
CA SER A 223 8.75 22.23 40.42
C SER A 223 8.62 23.70 40.83
N ASN A 224 7.57 24.39 40.39
CA ASN A 224 7.31 25.78 40.74
C ASN A 224 6.98 25.94 42.23
N LEU A 225 6.20 25.03 42.80
CA LEU A 225 5.90 25.00 44.24
C LEU A 225 7.17 24.71 45.05
N ALA A 226 7.95 23.70 44.68
CA ALA A 226 9.18 23.32 45.37
C ALA A 226 10.25 24.43 45.38
N ASN A 227 10.33 25.23 44.31
CA ASN A 227 11.29 26.32 44.17
C ASN A 227 10.74 27.70 44.60
N ASN A 228 9.51 27.75 45.14
CA ASN A 228 8.89 29.01 45.54
C ASN A 228 9.59 29.61 46.78
N LYS A 229 10.08 30.84 46.64
CA LYS A 229 10.69 31.61 47.75
C LYS A 229 9.76 32.67 48.36
N LYS A 230 8.52 32.78 47.87
CA LYS A 230 7.55 33.83 48.27
C LYS A 230 6.34 33.22 48.99
N PRO A 231 6.18 33.41 50.31
CA PRO A 231 5.08 32.83 51.09
C PRO A 231 3.70 33.22 50.57
N GLU A 232 3.55 34.46 50.08
CA GLU A 232 2.30 35.00 49.53
C GLU A 232 1.74 34.20 48.33
N LYS A 233 2.61 33.50 47.60
CA LYS A 233 2.22 32.70 46.41
C LYS A 233 2.05 31.22 46.71
N GLU A 234 2.43 30.76 47.90
CA GLU A 234 2.48 29.34 48.23
C GLU A 234 1.09 28.69 48.15
N ALA A 235 0.08 29.33 48.76
CA ALA A 235 -1.29 28.83 48.72
C ALA A 235 -1.82 28.68 47.28
N SER A 236 -1.57 29.69 46.43
CA SER A 236 -2.01 29.65 45.03
C SER A 236 -1.28 28.59 44.21
N LEU A 237 0.02 28.39 44.42
CA LEU A 237 0.80 27.36 43.73
C LEU A 237 0.41 25.94 44.18
N ARG A 238 0.07 25.76 45.47
CA ARG A 238 -0.42 24.47 45.98
C ARG A 238 -1.76 24.11 45.36
N VAL A 239 -2.72 25.03 45.33
CA VAL A 239 -4.02 24.81 44.66
C VAL A 239 -3.84 24.49 43.17
N GLN A 240 -2.93 25.19 42.48
CA GLN A 240 -2.65 24.92 41.07
C GLN A 240 -2.05 23.52 40.86
N MET A 241 -1.13 23.10 41.72
CA MET A 241 -0.53 21.77 41.66
C MET A 241 -1.57 20.67 41.90
N GLU A 242 -2.38 20.79 42.97
CA GLU A 242 -3.46 19.84 43.29
C GLU A 242 -4.47 19.74 42.14
N THR A 243 -4.87 20.88 41.56
CA THR A 243 -5.77 20.91 40.40
C THR A 243 -5.18 20.16 39.19
N LEU A 244 -3.88 20.32 38.93
CA LEU A 244 -3.20 19.63 37.83
C LEU A 244 -2.96 18.15 38.12
N GLU A 245 -2.82 17.77 39.39
CA GLU A 245 -2.73 16.37 39.82
C GLU A 245 -4.05 15.63 39.51
N ASP A 246 -5.18 16.20 39.92
CA ASP A 246 -6.50 15.65 39.64
C ASP A 246 -6.76 15.54 38.14
N GLN A 247 -6.41 16.58 37.36
CA GLN A 247 -6.54 16.55 35.90
C GLN A 247 -5.62 15.52 35.24
N PHE A 248 -4.39 15.36 35.75
CA PHE A 248 -3.47 14.35 35.24
C PHE A 248 -3.98 12.93 35.51
N ALA A 249 -4.52 12.68 36.71
CA ALA A 249 -5.17 11.42 37.05
C ALA A 249 -6.35 11.13 36.11
N GLN A 250 -7.28 12.09 35.96
CA GLN A 250 -8.45 11.96 35.08
C GLN A 250 -8.06 11.68 33.63
N VAL A 251 -7.13 12.44 33.06
CA VAL A 251 -6.71 12.26 31.65
C VAL A 251 -6.00 10.91 31.46
N THR A 252 -5.33 10.39 32.48
CA THR A 252 -4.72 9.06 32.45
C THR A 252 -5.77 7.95 32.47
N GLU A 253 -6.83 8.09 33.28
CA GLU A 253 -7.96 7.16 33.30
C GLU A 253 -8.72 7.18 31.96
N ASP A 254 -9.03 8.36 31.43
CA ASP A 254 -9.72 8.53 30.15
C ASP A 254 -8.89 7.92 29.00
N ALA A 255 -7.58 8.14 29.01
CA ALA A 255 -6.68 7.56 28.01
C ALA A 255 -6.58 6.04 28.15
N THR A 256 -6.63 5.50 29.37
CA THR A 256 -6.68 4.04 29.61
C THR A 256 -7.90 3.42 28.93
N VAL A 257 -9.07 4.02 29.11
CA VAL A 257 -10.31 3.57 28.45
C VAL A 257 -10.18 3.65 26.93
N CYS A 258 -9.62 4.75 26.42
CA CYS A 258 -9.40 4.92 24.97
C CYS A 258 -8.47 3.85 24.40
N LEU A 259 -7.37 3.51 25.07
CA LEU A 259 -6.42 2.48 24.60
C LEU A 259 -7.06 1.09 24.63
N GLN A 260 -7.83 0.78 25.67
CA GLN A 260 -8.57 -0.49 25.77
C GLN A 260 -9.60 -0.64 24.65
N GLU A 261 -10.29 0.43 24.28
CA GLU A 261 -11.24 0.45 23.16
C GLU A 261 -10.55 0.15 21.82
N VAL A 262 -9.37 0.74 21.57
CA VAL A 262 -8.59 0.43 20.36
C VAL A 262 -8.17 -1.04 20.35
N ILE A 263 -7.73 -1.57 21.49
CA ILE A 263 -7.30 -2.97 21.60
C ILE A 263 -8.48 -3.94 21.39
N SER A 264 -9.68 -3.63 21.89
CA SER A 264 -10.85 -4.50 21.75
C SER A 264 -11.42 -4.54 20.33
N HIS A 265 -11.22 -3.49 19.54
CA HIS A 265 -11.66 -3.42 18.14
C HIS A 265 -10.69 -4.07 17.15
N VAL A 266 -9.48 -4.46 17.60
CA VAL A 266 -8.50 -5.11 16.73
C VAL A 266 -9.01 -6.46 16.25
N ASN A 267 -9.15 -6.58 14.93
CA ASN A 267 -9.52 -7.83 14.28
C ASN A 267 -8.59 -8.13 13.09
N PHE A 268 -7.30 -8.16 13.36
CA PHE A 268 -6.29 -8.40 12.33
C PHE A 268 -6.36 -9.82 11.75
N SER A 269 -6.86 -10.80 12.52
CA SER A 269 -7.05 -12.16 12.03
C SER A 269 -8.02 -12.22 10.86
N ASP A 270 -9.11 -11.44 10.90
CA ASP A 270 -10.07 -11.42 9.82
C ASP A 270 -9.53 -10.64 8.60
N ASP A 271 -8.77 -9.57 8.83
CA ASP A 271 -8.06 -8.88 7.74
C ASP A 271 -7.08 -9.85 7.03
N LEU A 272 -6.30 -10.64 7.78
CA LEU A 272 -5.42 -11.66 7.20
C LEU A 272 -6.17 -12.73 6.40
N LYS A 273 -7.36 -13.14 6.85
CA LYS A 273 -8.20 -14.08 6.10
C LYS A 273 -8.63 -13.48 4.77
N GLU A 274 -9.03 -12.21 4.72
CA GLU A 274 -9.40 -11.54 3.47
C GLU A 274 -8.22 -11.47 2.49
N LEU A 275 -7.02 -11.14 2.97
CA LEU A 275 -5.80 -11.17 2.15
C LEU A 275 -5.52 -12.57 1.58
N ALA A 276 -5.53 -13.59 2.45
CA ALA A 276 -5.26 -14.97 2.05
C ALA A 276 -6.32 -15.51 1.07
N LYS A 277 -7.59 -15.17 1.27
CA LYS A 277 -8.70 -15.57 0.40
C LYS A 277 -8.55 -14.98 -1.01
N ALA A 278 -8.26 -13.68 -1.11
CA ALA A 278 -8.03 -13.03 -2.40
C ALA A 278 -6.84 -13.65 -3.15
N GLN A 279 -5.79 -14.05 -2.42
CA GLN A 279 -4.65 -14.76 -3.00
C GLN A 279 -5.00 -16.18 -3.45
N ALA A 280 -5.68 -16.95 -2.60
CA ALA A 280 -6.07 -18.32 -2.90
C ALA A 280 -6.95 -18.40 -4.15
N GLU A 281 -7.96 -17.54 -4.27
CA GLU A 281 -8.88 -17.49 -5.41
C GLU A 281 -8.14 -17.23 -6.73
N TYR A 282 -7.18 -16.30 -6.73
CA TYR A 282 -6.34 -16.04 -7.89
C TYR A 282 -5.46 -17.22 -8.26
N PHE A 283 -4.79 -17.84 -7.30
CA PHE A 283 -3.90 -18.98 -7.55
C PHE A 283 -4.66 -20.19 -8.07
N GLU A 284 -5.82 -20.50 -7.48
CA GLU A 284 -6.68 -21.61 -7.91
C GLU A 284 -7.19 -21.39 -9.34
N THR A 285 -7.72 -20.20 -9.62
CA THR A 285 -8.21 -19.83 -10.96
C THR A 285 -7.10 -19.91 -12.00
N SER A 286 -5.93 -19.36 -11.69
CA SER A 286 -4.77 -19.36 -12.61
C SER A 286 -4.28 -20.78 -12.90
N ALA A 287 -4.19 -21.61 -11.87
CA ALA A 287 -3.79 -23.01 -12.02
C ALA A 287 -4.80 -23.82 -12.84
N GLY A 288 -6.10 -23.60 -12.61
CA GLY A 288 -7.18 -24.24 -13.38
C GLY A 288 -7.10 -23.91 -14.87
N LEU A 289 -7.02 -22.63 -15.20
CA LEU A 289 -6.92 -22.16 -16.59
C LEU A 289 -5.67 -22.71 -17.31
N MET A 290 -4.53 -22.76 -16.61
CA MET A 290 -3.30 -23.29 -17.20
C MET A 290 -3.35 -24.81 -17.42
N LYS A 291 -3.95 -25.56 -16.49
CA LYS A 291 -4.17 -27.01 -16.66
C LYS A 291 -5.08 -27.32 -17.84
N GLU A 292 -6.14 -26.52 -18.03
CA GLU A 292 -7.04 -26.64 -19.17
C GLU A 292 -6.29 -26.40 -20.49
N PHE A 293 -5.47 -25.34 -20.56
CA PHE A 293 -4.62 -25.08 -21.73
C PHE A 293 -3.68 -26.25 -22.06
N LEU A 294 -2.95 -26.76 -21.06
CA LEU A 294 -2.02 -27.88 -21.25
C LEU A 294 -2.72 -29.15 -21.76
N SER A 295 -3.97 -29.37 -21.34
CA SER A 295 -4.75 -30.53 -21.76
C SER A 295 -5.31 -30.37 -23.19
N ASN A 296 -5.69 -29.16 -23.58
CA ASN A 296 -6.37 -28.91 -24.86
C ASN A 296 -5.42 -28.63 -26.03
N SER A 297 -4.30 -27.95 -25.78
CA SER A 297 -3.46 -27.39 -26.86
C SER A 297 -2.37 -28.34 -27.35
N PHE A 298 -2.10 -29.45 -26.65
CA PHE A 298 -1.02 -30.39 -26.98
C PHE A 298 -1.45 -31.87 -27.02
N ALA A 299 -2.75 -32.18 -26.94
CA ALA A 299 -3.25 -33.56 -26.91
C ALA A 299 -3.15 -34.33 -28.25
N GLN A 300 -2.29 -33.90 -29.18
CA GLN A 300 -1.98 -34.61 -30.42
C GLN A 300 -0.46 -34.67 -30.63
N GLU A 301 0.27 -35.36 -29.76
CA GLU A 301 1.46 -36.09 -30.23
C GLU A 301 0.99 -37.46 -30.70
N PRO A 302 1.08 -37.79 -32.01
CA PRO A 302 0.74 -39.13 -32.47
C PRO A 302 1.73 -40.12 -31.83
N GLU A 303 1.22 -41.18 -31.22
CA GLU A 303 2.07 -42.29 -30.73
C GLU A 303 3.02 -42.74 -31.86
N PRO A 304 4.31 -42.96 -31.55
CA PRO A 304 5.24 -43.50 -32.53
C PRO A 304 4.73 -44.87 -32.98
N LYS A 305 4.44 -45.01 -34.29
CA LYS A 305 4.07 -46.29 -34.90
C LYS A 305 5.10 -47.36 -34.50
N PRO A 306 4.67 -48.58 -34.13
CA PRO A 306 5.59 -49.65 -33.77
C PRO A 306 6.52 -49.92 -34.97
N GLN A 307 7.82 -49.79 -34.74
CA GLN A 307 8.85 -50.14 -35.73
C GLN A 307 8.67 -51.61 -36.09
N ALA A 308 8.47 -51.90 -37.37
CA ALA A 308 8.49 -53.25 -37.89
C ALA A 308 9.89 -53.83 -37.64
N GLU A 309 9.96 -54.96 -36.96
CA GLU A 309 11.19 -55.72 -36.74
C GLU A 309 11.84 -56.06 -38.09
N GLU A 310 13.03 -55.50 -38.33
CA GLU A 310 13.94 -55.96 -39.38
C GLU A 310 14.39 -57.39 -39.05
N VAL A 311 14.11 -58.31 -39.96
CA VAL A 311 14.58 -59.70 -39.91
C VAL A 311 16.09 -59.70 -40.12
N GLU A 312 16.83 -60.05 -39.07
CA GLU A 312 18.29 -60.17 -39.05
C GLU A 312 18.75 -61.37 -39.90
N GLU A 313 19.31 -61.08 -41.09
CA GLU A 313 19.93 -62.08 -41.97
C GLU A 313 21.37 -62.33 -41.53
N LYS A 314 21.66 -63.53 -40.99
CA LYS A 314 23.00 -63.93 -40.54
C LYS A 314 23.96 -64.15 -41.72
N PRO A 315 25.22 -63.67 -41.66
CA PRO A 315 26.19 -63.90 -42.73
C PRO A 315 26.81 -65.31 -42.65
N GLN A 316 26.88 -65.97 -43.81
CA GLN A 316 27.61 -67.22 -44.03
C GLN A 316 29.13 -66.95 -44.01
N THR A 317 29.85 -67.65 -43.15
CA THR A 317 31.31 -67.58 -43.02
C THR A 317 31.99 -68.22 -44.23
N ALA A 318 32.74 -67.41 -44.99
CA ALA A 318 33.59 -67.87 -46.08
C ALA A 318 34.94 -68.38 -45.55
N ILE A 319 35.39 -69.43 -46.24
CA ILE A 319 36.60 -70.24 -46.09
C ILE A 319 37.87 -69.38 -46.18
N SER A 320 38.84 -69.61 -45.27
CA SER A 320 40.25 -69.24 -45.47
C SER A 320 41.09 -70.51 -45.51
N MET A 321 41.76 -70.70 -46.66
CA MET A 321 42.74 -71.73 -46.94
C MET A 321 44.16 -71.21 -46.65
N ASN A 322 45.02 -72.17 -46.28
CA ASN A 322 46.49 -72.22 -46.35
C ASN A 322 47.27 -71.36 -45.34
N ASP A 323 48.44 -71.73 -44.84
CA ASP A 323 49.34 -72.91 -44.77
C ASP A 323 50.42 -72.37 -43.77
N GLU A 324 51.02 -73.09 -42.83
CA GLU A 324 52.21 -73.95 -42.97
C GLU A 324 52.90 -74.00 -41.58
N ASP A 325 53.53 -75.15 -41.28
CA ASP A 325 54.71 -75.40 -40.42
C ASP A 325 54.77 -75.03 -38.92
N ASP A 326 54.84 -76.06 -38.04
CA ASP A 326 56.11 -76.59 -37.47
C ASP A 326 55.88 -77.51 -36.23
N ALA A 327 56.65 -78.62 -36.19
CA ALA A 327 56.89 -79.60 -35.12
C ALA A 327 55.85 -80.70 -34.81
#